data_AF-A0A6M3JHF5-F1
#
_entry.id   AF-A0A6M3JHF5-F1
#
_cell.length_a   1.000
_cell.length_b   1.000
_cell.length_c   1.000
_cell.angle_alpha   90.00
_cell.angle_beta   90.00
_cell.angle_gamma   90.00
#
_symmetry.space_group_name_H-M   'P 1'
#
loop_
_entity.id
_entity.type
_entity.pdbx_description
1 polymer ?
#
loop_
_entity_poly.entity_id
_entity_poly.type
_entity_poly.pdbx_seq_one_letter_code
_entity_poly.pdbx_strand_id
1 'polypeptide(L)' 'MRDLIEALTIFLKYGDHRNPTGCSHDVMTIYHIDPEDVSEADTQRLSDLGFFVSDEEAFISFRFGS' A
#
# COMPACT_ATOMS: atom_id res chain seq x y z
N MET A 1 -7.16 0.34 -12.48
CA MET A 1 -6.06 1.27 -12.81
C MET A 1 -6.15 2.57 -12.02
N ARG A 2 -7.27 3.31 -12.07
CA ARG A 2 -7.44 4.56 -11.27
C ARG A 2 -7.21 4.33 -9.77
N ASP A 3 -7.78 3.27 -9.22
CA ASP A 3 -7.67 2.91 -7.81
C ASP A 3 -6.21 2.68 -7.37
N LEU A 4 -5.40 2.02 -8.20
CA LEU A 4 -3.98 1.79 -7.91
C LEU A 4 -3.20 3.10 -7.97
N ILE A 5 -3.46 3.96 -8.97
CA ILE A 5 -2.82 5.28 -9.06
C ILE A 5 -3.16 6.12 -7.83
N GLU A 6 -4.41 6.10 -7.38
CA GLU A 6 -4.83 6.79 -6.17
C GLU A 6 -4.11 6.25 -4.93
N ALA A 7 -4.04 4.93 -4.75
CA ALA A 7 -3.33 4.32 -3.64
C ALA A 7 -1.84 4.71 -3.62
N LEU A 8 -1.15 4.61 -4.76
CA LEU A 8 0.25 5.02 -4.88
C LEU A 8 0.46 6.51 -4.63
N THR A 9 -0.52 7.35 -4.98
CA THR A 9 -0.50 8.80 -4.67
C THR A 9 -0.64 9.06 -3.17
N ILE A 10 -1.43 8.26 -2.46
CA ILE A 10 -1.51 8.31 -0.99
C ILE A 10 -0.17 7.90 -0.39
N PHE A 11 0.39 6.76 -0.81
CA PHE A 11 1.69 6.28 -0.32
C PHE A 11 2.83 7.29 -0.56
N LEU A 12 2.81 8.01 -1.68
CA LEU A 12 3.80 9.06 -1.98
C LEU A 12 3.84 10.20 -0.94
N LYS A 13 2.75 10.43 -0.17
CA LYS A 13 2.76 11.41 0.93
C LYS A 13 3.69 11.00 2.08
N TYR A 14 3.91 9.70 2.25
CA TYR A 14 4.67 9.10 3.36
C TYR A 14 6.10 8.75 2.98
N GLY A 15 6.43 8.75 1.67
CA GLY A 15 7.80 8.66 1.21
C GLY A 15 7.92 8.43 -0.30
N ASP A 16 8.97 8.99 -0.90
CA ASP A 16 9.37 8.73 -2.30
C ASP A 16 10.58 7.79 -2.33
N HIS A 17 10.30 6.49 -2.14
CA HIS A 17 11.32 5.46 -2.07
C HIS A 17 11.55 4.79 -3.40
N ARG A 18 12.81 4.43 -3.68
CA ARG A 18 13.16 3.63 -4.85
C ARG A 18 12.69 2.19 -4.64
N ASN A 19 12.01 1.62 -5.63
CA ASN A 19 11.38 0.29 -5.59
C ASN A 19 10.34 0.15 -4.45
N PRO A 20 9.32 1.02 -4.41
CA PRO A 20 8.36 1.08 -3.29
C PRO A 20 7.37 -0.09 -3.26
N THR A 21 7.38 -0.95 -4.28
CA THR A 21 6.43 -2.07 -4.41
C THR A 21 7.16 -3.37 -4.71
N GLY A 22 6.77 -4.44 -4.03
CA GLY A 22 7.06 -5.82 -4.38
C GLY A 22 5.82 -6.51 -4.94
N CYS A 23 6.02 -7.54 -5.77
CA CYS A 23 4.96 -8.42 -6.22
C CYS A 23 5.45 -9.86 -6.18
N SER A 24 4.82 -10.70 -5.37
CA SER A 24 5.12 -12.13 -5.29
C SER A 24 3.88 -12.90 -4.86
N HIS A 25 3.72 -14.13 -5.37
CA HIS A 25 2.65 -15.04 -4.94
C HIS A 25 1.24 -14.42 -5.00
N ASP A 26 0.91 -13.68 -6.07
CA ASP A 26 -0.37 -12.96 -6.23
C ASP A 26 -0.63 -11.87 -5.15
N VAL A 27 0.44 -11.39 -4.49
CA VAL A 27 0.38 -10.31 -3.48
C VAL A 27 1.27 -9.15 -3.91
N MET A 28 0.69 -7.96 -3.99
CA MET A 28 1.46 -6.71 -4.03
C MET A 28 1.76 -6.26 -2.60
N THR A 29 3.03 -5.95 -2.31
CA THR A 29 3.49 -5.42 -1.03
C THR A 29 4.04 -4.02 -1.22
N ILE A 30 3.73 -3.10 -0.31
CA ILE A 30 4.31 -1.76 -0.25
C ILE A 30 5.46 -1.79 0.74
N TYR A 31 6.64 -1.37 0.29
CA TYR A 31 7.84 -1.31 1.09
C TYR A 31 8.12 0.11 1.59
N HIS A 32 8.86 0.20 2.69
CA HIS A 32 9.40 1.45 3.25
C HIS A 32 8.36 2.42 3.83
N ILE A 33 7.11 2.00 3.99
CA ILE A 33 6.06 2.78 4.64
C ILE A 33 5.55 1.99 5.84
N ASP A 34 5.78 2.53 7.03
CA ASP A 34 5.25 1.98 8.27
C ASP A 34 3.75 2.32 8.39
N PRO A 35 2.85 1.32 8.57
CA PRO A 35 1.44 1.58 8.80
C PRO A 35 1.12 2.52 9.96
N GLU A 36 1.99 2.59 10.99
CA GLU A 36 1.79 3.50 12.13
C GLU A 36 2.01 4.98 11.76
N ASP A 37 2.78 5.26 10.70
CA ASP A 37 3.01 6.61 10.19
C ASP A 37 1.86 7.12 9.29
N VAL A 38 0.95 6.23 8.88
CA VAL A 38 -0.16 6.56 7.97
C VAL A 38 -1.38 7.04 8.75
N SER A 39 -1.91 8.22 8.39
CA SER A 39 -3.08 8.77 9.07
C SER A 39 -4.31 7.85 8.96
N GLU A 40 -5.15 7.82 9.98
CA GLU A 40 -6.37 6.98 10.01
C GLU A 40 -7.27 7.18 8.76
N ALA A 41 -7.38 8.42 8.27
CA ALA A 41 -8.15 8.74 7.07
C ALA A 41 -7.54 8.12 5.80
N ASP A 42 -6.23 8.20 5.64
CA ASP A 42 -5.53 7.57 4.52
C ASP A 42 -5.50 6.04 4.65
N THR A 43 -5.35 5.50 5.86
CA THR A 43 -5.45 4.05 6.14
C THR A 43 -6.83 3.50 5.78
N GLN A 44 -7.90 4.21 6.15
CA GLN A 44 -9.26 3.83 5.77
C GLN A 44 -9.45 3.89 4.24
N ARG A 45 -8.96 4.94 3.58
CA ARG A 45 -9.00 5.02 2.11
C ARG A 45 -8.18 3.90 1.45
N LEU A 46 -7.04 3.59 2.08
CA LEU A 46 -6.21 2.39 1.94
C LEU A 46 -7.04 1.12 1.75
N SER A 47 -7.80 0.85 2.80
CA SER A 47 -8.70 -0.28 2.95
C SER A 47 -9.76 -0.33 1.86
N ASP A 48 -10.43 0.80 1.59
CA ASP A 48 -11.46 0.90 0.56
C ASP A 48 -10.92 0.59 -0.85
N LEU A 49 -9.65 0.91 -1.11
CA LEU A 49 -8.98 0.65 -2.38
C LEU A 49 -8.48 -0.80 -2.51
N GLY A 50 -8.48 -1.56 -1.41
CA GLY A 50 -8.09 -2.97 -1.35
C GLY A 50 -6.67 -3.22 -0.82
N PHE A 51 -6.11 -2.29 -0.04
CA PHE A 51 -4.86 -2.48 0.70
C PHE A 51 -5.14 -2.65 2.20
N PHE A 52 -4.42 -3.54 2.86
CA PHE A 52 -4.56 -3.80 4.29
C PHE A 52 -3.20 -4.13 4.89
N VAL A 53 -3.07 -3.96 6.21
CA VAL A 53 -1.83 -4.25 6.93
C VAL A 53 -1.72 -5.75 7.15
N SER A 54 -0.60 -6.34 6.73
CA SER A 54 -0.27 -7.74 6.98
C SER A 54 0.27 -7.94 8.40
N ASP A 55 0.41 -9.20 8.83
CA ASP A 55 1.07 -9.56 10.09
C ASP A 55 2.56 -9.17 10.12
N GLU A 56 3.15 -8.85 8.96
CA GLU A 56 4.53 -8.35 8.82
C GLU A 56 4.59 -6.81 8.83
N GLU A 57 3.52 -6.15 9.29
CA GLU A 57 3.42 -4.68 9.42
C GLU A 57 3.66 -3.94 8.09
N ALA A 58 3.26 -4.54 6.96
CA ALA A 58 3.34 -3.92 5.64
C ALA A 58 1.96 -3.80 5.00
N PHE A 59 1.73 -2.75 4.21
CA PHE A 59 0.54 -2.70 3.37
C PHE A 59 0.66 -3.70 2.23
N ILE A 60 -0.36 -4.54 2.09
CA ILE A 60 -0.45 -5.52 1.02
C ILE A 60 -1.79 -5.45 0.29
N SER A 61 -1.83 -5.92 -0.96
CA SER A 61 -3.06 -6.05 -1.74
C SER A 61 -3.05 -7.34 -2.57
N PHE A 62 -4.11 -8.14 -2.42
CA PHE A 62 -4.40 -9.27 -3.31
C PHE A 62 -5.05 -8.83 -4.64
N ARG A 63 -5.60 -7.61 -4.68
CA ARG A 63 -6.29 -7.09 -5.87
C ARG A 63 -5.31 -6.68 -6.97
N PHE A 64 -4.11 -6.28 -6.59
CA PHE A 64 -3.08 -5.76 -7.48
C PHE A 64 -1.84 -6.67 -7.58
N GLY A 65 -1.88 -7.85 -6.96
CA GLY A 65 -0.85 -8.87 -7.13
C GLY A 65 -0.87 -9.52 -8.52
N SER A 66 0.23 -10.20 -8.86
CA SER A 66 0.49 -10.88 -10.13
C SER A 66 1.42 -12.08 -9.93
#